data_AF-I1C764-F1
#
_entry.id   AF-I1C764-F1
#
_cell.length_a   1.000
_cell.length_b   1.000
_cell.length_c   1.000
_cell.angle_alpha   90.00
_cell.angle_beta   90.00
_cell.angle_gamma   90.00
#
_symmetry.space_group_name_H-M   'P 1'
#
loop_
_entity.id
_entity.type
_entity.pdbx_description
1 polymer ?
#
loop_
_entity_poly.entity_id
_entity_poly.type
_entity_poly.pdbx_seq_one_letter_code
_entity_poly.pdbx_strand_id
1 'polypeptide(L)'
;MAEILMEEAERSEDVQCSFSSSEITLDIEIWKRNDAEIQETMYEMVMDEIEKKKELEEKNVQIQNEIDALLNRVNLLKEDKRKHDNQIKELETIMEEKLKPLTNKKIDHEQELEMIKQRQKETEEKSSQLDEEDMKANLEMKVHLDEKSRGQKEIEELERNIAIINNRKLFGKEEAQQVLEVLQNQLENRDQAVDQEQAKLKQAKKIITDKIKEIDIIQSNEYEHEQRKVQLDSTILQLSAKWKNLNDQKQLAIETDQFEKAAILSDQIKLTEQQLDKAEKEKESLQHDALQLSLSEKRKELKDKKEEYKVLELENGKKGYSY
;
A
#
# COMPACT_ATOMS: atom_id res chain seq x y z
N MET A 1 37.67 -226.47 -9.57
CA MET A 1 37.25 -227.04 -10.87
C MET A 1 35.76 -227.37 -10.75
N ALA A 2 34.80 -226.70 -11.35
CA ALA A 2 34.78 -225.87 -12.54
C ALA A 2 33.59 -224.88 -12.44
N GLU A 3 33.88 -223.59 -12.22
CA GLU A 3 33.10 -222.42 -12.69
C GLU A 3 33.90 -221.15 -12.37
N ILE A 4 35.17 -221.20 -12.80
CA ILE A 4 36.11 -220.10 -12.88
C ILE A 4 35.97 -219.51 -14.30
N LEU A 5 34.74 -219.27 -14.78
CA LEU A 5 34.44 -218.74 -16.12
C LEU A 5 33.17 -217.85 -16.11
N MET A 6 33.13 -216.88 -15.20
CA MET A 6 32.18 -215.74 -15.22
C MET A 6 32.70 -214.59 -14.33
N GLU A 7 34.00 -214.50 -14.05
CA GLU A 7 34.95 -213.67 -14.80
C GLU A 7 34.41 -213.02 -16.10
N GLU A 8 34.45 -211.68 -16.13
CA GLU A 8 34.69 -210.84 -17.34
C GLU A 8 33.57 -210.14 -18.14
N ALA A 9 32.39 -209.78 -17.57
CA ALA A 9 31.47 -208.87 -18.31
C ALA A 9 30.78 -207.72 -17.54
N GLU A 10 30.50 -207.79 -16.23
CA GLU A 10 29.74 -206.71 -15.54
C GLU A 10 30.62 -205.75 -14.72
N ARG A 11 31.92 -205.68 -15.05
CA ARG A 11 32.92 -204.85 -14.36
C ARG A 11 33.22 -203.51 -15.07
N SER A 12 32.41 -203.03 -16.03
CA SER A 12 32.82 -201.86 -16.85
C SER A 12 31.77 -200.83 -17.33
N GLU A 13 30.57 -200.67 -16.74
CA GLU A 13 29.61 -199.66 -17.27
C GLU A 13 29.10 -198.53 -16.34
N ASP A 14 28.95 -198.68 -15.02
CA ASP A 14 28.28 -197.61 -14.23
C ASP A 14 29.17 -196.81 -13.24
N VAL A 15 30.47 -196.72 -13.51
CA VAL A 15 31.40 -195.82 -12.80
C VAL A 15 31.34 -194.37 -13.35
N GLN A 16 30.63 -194.12 -14.46
CA GLN A 16 30.67 -192.83 -15.17
C GLN A 16 29.49 -191.86 -14.84
N CYS A 17 28.43 -192.32 -14.16
CA CYS A 17 27.26 -191.47 -13.86
C CYS A 17 27.36 -190.66 -12.55
N SER A 18 28.43 -190.84 -11.75
CA SER A 18 28.58 -190.19 -10.44
C SER A 18 29.29 -188.83 -10.46
N PHE A 19 29.89 -188.43 -11.60
CA PHE A 19 30.70 -187.21 -11.67
C PHE A 19 29.98 -186.01 -12.33
N SER A 20 29.16 -186.24 -13.36
CA SER A 20 28.55 -185.17 -14.17
C SER A 20 27.37 -184.45 -13.50
N SER A 21 26.73 -185.06 -12.50
CA SER A 21 25.62 -184.42 -11.76
C SER A 21 26.11 -183.44 -10.69
N SER A 22 27.38 -183.52 -10.28
CA SER A 22 27.94 -182.63 -9.26
C SER A 22 28.29 -181.23 -9.79
N GLU A 23 28.65 -181.10 -11.07
CA GLU A 23 29.14 -179.84 -11.66
C GLU A 23 28.00 -178.91 -12.10
N ILE A 24 26.93 -179.48 -12.67
CA ILE A 24 25.70 -178.74 -13.04
C ILE A 24 25.02 -178.14 -11.80
N THR A 25 25.06 -178.84 -10.67
CA THR A 25 24.43 -178.37 -9.43
C THR A 25 25.18 -177.15 -8.87
N LEU A 26 26.51 -177.13 -8.98
CA LEU A 26 27.36 -176.03 -8.53
C LEU A 26 27.16 -174.77 -9.40
N ASP A 27 27.10 -174.91 -10.74
CA ASP A 27 26.87 -173.78 -11.63
C ASP A 27 25.48 -173.14 -11.45
N ILE A 28 24.45 -173.96 -11.16
CA ILE A 28 23.11 -173.45 -10.82
C ILE A 28 23.12 -172.69 -9.49
N GLU A 29 23.89 -173.14 -8.49
CA GLU A 29 24.04 -172.41 -7.23
C GLU A 29 24.80 -171.08 -7.41
N ILE A 30 25.84 -171.06 -8.24
CA ILE A 30 26.57 -169.82 -8.55
C ILE A 30 25.67 -168.84 -9.31
N TRP A 31 24.88 -169.29 -10.28
CA TRP A 31 23.92 -168.45 -10.99
C TRP A 31 22.82 -167.90 -10.08
N LYS A 32 22.27 -168.73 -9.19
CA LYS A 32 21.28 -168.26 -8.20
C LYS A 32 21.88 -167.24 -7.23
N ARG A 33 23.15 -167.41 -6.87
CA ARG A 33 23.86 -166.45 -6.02
C ARG A 33 24.12 -165.13 -6.74
N ASN A 34 24.57 -165.18 -7.99
CA ASN A 34 24.74 -163.97 -8.83
C ASN A 34 23.40 -163.26 -9.09
N ASP A 35 22.33 -164.00 -9.36
CA ASP A 35 20.98 -163.43 -9.55
C ASP A 35 20.47 -162.79 -8.25
N ALA A 36 20.73 -163.42 -7.10
CA ALA A 36 20.43 -162.84 -5.79
C ALA A 36 21.26 -161.56 -5.51
N GLU A 37 22.56 -161.56 -5.82
CA GLU A 37 23.45 -160.38 -5.67
C GLU A 37 23.05 -159.24 -6.63
N ILE A 38 22.62 -159.54 -7.86
CA ILE A 38 22.09 -158.55 -8.81
C ILE A 38 20.74 -158.01 -8.33
N GLN A 39 19.85 -158.87 -7.84
CA GLN A 39 18.59 -158.39 -7.27
C GLN A 39 18.83 -157.53 -6.05
N GLU A 40 19.73 -157.91 -5.15
CA GLU A 40 20.08 -157.13 -3.96
C GLU A 40 20.64 -155.76 -4.33
N THR A 41 21.59 -155.70 -5.26
CA THR A 41 22.14 -154.41 -5.76
C THR A 41 21.11 -153.58 -6.52
N MET A 42 20.20 -154.20 -7.28
CA MET A 42 19.13 -153.48 -7.97
C MET A 42 18.10 -152.94 -6.97
N TYR A 43 17.77 -153.70 -5.92
CA TYR A 43 16.92 -153.22 -4.82
C TYR A 43 17.58 -152.07 -4.06
N GLU A 44 18.87 -152.15 -3.74
CA GLU A 44 19.61 -151.04 -3.13
C GLU A 44 19.56 -149.78 -4.01
N MET A 45 19.84 -149.92 -5.31
CA MET A 45 19.84 -148.78 -6.25
C MET A 45 18.45 -148.15 -6.40
N VAL A 46 17.39 -148.97 -6.45
CA VAL A 46 16.00 -148.50 -6.48
C VAL A 46 15.63 -147.80 -5.17
N MET A 47 16.09 -148.31 -4.01
CA MET A 47 15.85 -147.68 -2.73
C MET A 47 16.59 -146.34 -2.60
N ASP A 48 17.85 -146.26 -3.03
CA ASP A 48 18.63 -145.02 -3.12
C ASP A 48 17.96 -143.99 -4.04
N GLU A 49 17.38 -144.43 -5.16
CA GLU A 49 16.71 -143.54 -6.11
C GLU A 49 15.34 -143.08 -5.61
N ILE A 50 14.62 -143.93 -4.88
CA ILE A 50 13.41 -143.55 -4.13
C ILE A 50 13.76 -142.54 -3.03
N GLU A 51 14.87 -142.73 -2.32
CA GLU A 51 15.32 -141.82 -1.26
C GLU A 51 15.74 -140.46 -1.85
N LYS A 52 16.54 -140.44 -2.91
CA LYS A 52 16.86 -139.21 -3.66
C LYS A 52 15.62 -138.50 -4.21
N LYS A 53 14.64 -139.26 -4.72
CA LYS A 53 13.37 -138.69 -5.20
C LYS A 53 12.60 -138.03 -4.06
N LYS A 54 12.54 -138.66 -2.89
CA LYS A 54 11.94 -138.05 -1.69
C LYS A 54 12.68 -136.79 -1.26
N GLU A 55 14.01 -136.80 -1.22
CA GLU A 55 14.79 -135.59 -0.90
C GLU A 55 14.53 -134.45 -1.90
N LEU A 56 14.42 -134.76 -3.19
CA LEU A 56 14.11 -133.76 -4.22
C LEU A 56 12.67 -133.24 -4.10
N GLU A 57 11.70 -134.11 -3.77
CA GLU A 57 10.32 -133.69 -3.50
C GLU A 57 10.24 -132.79 -2.26
N GLU A 58 10.95 -133.13 -1.18
CA GLU A 58 11.05 -132.30 0.02
C GLU A 58 11.69 -130.93 -0.29
N LYS A 59 12.80 -130.91 -1.04
CA LYS A 59 13.43 -129.65 -1.49
C LYS A 59 12.50 -128.85 -2.40
N ASN A 60 11.74 -129.50 -3.28
CA ASN A 60 10.79 -128.82 -4.16
C ASN A 60 9.65 -128.18 -3.36
N VAL A 61 9.14 -128.88 -2.34
CA VAL A 61 8.15 -128.33 -1.41
C VAL A 61 8.73 -127.16 -0.61
N GLN A 62 9.99 -127.25 -0.15
CA GLN A 62 10.66 -126.13 0.54
C GLN A 62 10.79 -124.90 -0.37
N ILE A 63 11.28 -125.07 -1.61
CA ILE A 63 11.41 -123.98 -2.58
C ILE A 63 10.04 -123.38 -2.91
N GLN A 64 9.01 -124.22 -3.09
CA GLN A 64 7.65 -123.72 -3.36
C GLN A 64 7.12 -122.89 -2.19
N ASN A 65 7.33 -123.34 -0.95
CA ASN A 65 6.98 -122.58 0.25
C ASN A 65 7.75 -121.25 0.34
N GLU A 66 9.03 -121.22 -0.03
CA GLU A 66 9.83 -119.99 -0.09
C GLU A 66 9.34 -119.03 -1.18
N ILE A 67 8.99 -119.54 -2.36
CA ILE A 67 8.40 -118.75 -3.44
C ILE A 67 7.08 -118.14 -2.98
N ASP A 68 6.22 -118.92 -2.35
CA ASP A 68 4.93 -118.45 -1.83
C ASP A 68 5.11 -117.41 -0.70
N ALA A 69 6.10 -117.60 0.18
CA ALA A 69 6.45 -116.62 1.20
C ALA A 69 6.97 -115.31 0.60
N LEU A 70 7.82 -115.37 -0.44
CA LEU A 70 8.33 -114.19 -1.15
C LEU A 70 7.22 -113.47 -1.92
N LEU A 71 6.31 -114.21 -2.58
CA LEU A 71 5.15 -113.63 -3.26
C LEU A 71 4.23 -112.90 -2.27
N ASN A 72 3.96 -113.51 -1.11
CA ASN A 72 3.22 -112.85 -0.04
C ASN A 72 3.92 -111.59 0.45
N ARG A 73 5.25 -111.62 0.63
CA ARG A 73 6.03 -110.43 1.01
C ARG A 73 5.99 -109.34 -0.04
N VAL A 74 6.07 -109.69 -1.33
CA VAL A 74 5.94 -108.73 -2.43
C VAL A 74 4.55 -108.10 -2.47
N ASN A 75 3.50 -108.88 -2.20
CA ASN A 75 2.13 -108.36 -2.14
C ASN A 75 1.95 -107.38 -0.96
N LEU A 76 2.46 -107.71 0.23
CA LEU A 76 2.46 -106.80 1.38
C LEU A 76 3.21 -105.50 1.09
N LEU A 77 4.40 -105.60 0.48
CA LEU A 77 5.18 -104.40 0.09
C LEU A 77 4.46 -103.55 -0.97
N LYS A 78 3.72 -104.16 -1.90
CA LYS A 78 2.89 -103.43 -2.86
C LYS A 78 1.72 -102.72 -2.18
N GLU A 79 1.09 -103.34 -1.19
CA GLU A 79 0.03 -102.72 -0.39
C GLU A 79 0.58 -101.55 0.44
N ASP A 80 1.73 -101.72 1.09
CA ASP A 80 2.37 -100.66 1.86
C ASP A 80 2.83 -99.50 0.97
N LYS A 81 3.37 -99.79 -0.22
CA LYS A 81 3.68 -98.77 -1.22
C LYS A 81 2.42 -97.96 -1.59
N ARG A 82 1.29 -98.63 -1.85
CA ARG A 82 0.02 -97.94 -2.15
C ARG A 82 -0.45 -97.07 -0.99
N LYS A 83 -0.31 -97.54 0.26
CA LYS A 83 -0.64 -96.74 1.45
C LYS A 83 0.24 -95.49 1.53
N HIS A 84 1.55 -95.63 1.35
CA HIS A 84 2.46 -94.49 1.36
C HIS A 84 2.22 -93.52 0.20
N ASP A 85 1.95 -94.00 -1.01
CA ASP A 85 1.61 -93.16 -2.16
C ASP A 85 0.33 -92.33 -1.89
N ASN A 86 -0.68 -92.94 -1.23
CA ASN A 86 -1.89 -92.23 -0.84
C ASN A 86 -1.61 -91.20 0.26
N GLN A 87 -0.80 -91.55 1.27
CA GLN A 87 -0.40 -90.61 2.33
C GLN A 87 0.39 -89.41 1.78
N ILE A 88 1.27 -89.63 0.81
CA ILE A 88 2.02 -88.55 0.14
C ILE A 88 1.05 -87.60 -0.56
N LYS A 89 0.08 -88.11 -1.32
CA LYS A 89 -0.92 -87.27 -1.99
C LYS A 89 -1.80 -86.48 -1.02
N GLU A 90 -2.21 -87.09 0.09
CA GLU A 90 -2.95 -86.38 1.14
C GLU A 90 -2.09 -85.27 1.75
N LEU A 91 -0.82 -85.53 2.05
CA LEU A 91 0.10 -84.53 2.58
C LEU A 91 0.38 -83.40 1.58
N GLU A 92 0.55 -83.70 0.29
CA GLU A 92 0.67 -82.72 -0.79
C GLU A 92 -0.56 -81.81 -0.86
N THR A 93 -1.76 -82.41 -0.79
CA THR A 93 -3.03 -81.67 -0.79
C THR A 93 -3.13 -80.75 0.44
N ILE A 94 -2.83 -81.27 1.64
CA ILE A 94 -2.85 -80.48 2.88
C ILE A 94 -1.80 -79.36 2.84
N MET A 95 -0.62 -79.63 2.29
CA MET A 95 0.43 -78.61 2.11
C MET A 95 -0.03 -77.51 1.16
N GLU A 96 -0.62 -77.86 0.03
CA GLU A 96 -1.14 -76.88 -0.94
C GLU A 96 -2.26 -76.03 -0.33
N GLU A 97 -3.21 -76.66 0.38
CA GLU A 97 -4.27 -75.96 1.11
C GLU A 97 -3.74 -74.99 2.17
N LYS A 98 -2.68 -75.36 2.89
CA LYS A 98 -2.04 -74.49 3.91
C LYS A 98 -1.15 -73.40 3.30
N LEU A 99 -0.51 -73.65 2.16
CA LEU A 99 0.35 -72.69 1.48
C LEU A 99 -0.45 -71.62 0.73
N LYS A 100 -1.59 -71.97 0.14
CA LYS A 100 -2.46 -71.03 -0.59
C LYS A 100 -2.81 -69.74 0.18
N PRO A 101 -3.27 -69.77 1.45
CA PRO A 101 -3.55 -68.55 2.20
C PRO A 101 -2.28 -67.75 2.54
N LEU A 102 -1.11 -68.39 2.67
CA LEU A 102 0.16 -67.68 2.86
C LEU A 102 0.58 -66.95 1.58
N THR A 103 0.42 -67.58 0.42
CA THR A 103 0.67 -66.95 -0.89
C THR A 103 -0.25 -65.75 -1.11
N ASN A 104 -1.55 -65.88 -0.80
CA ASN A 104 -2.49 -64.77 -0.90
C ASN A 104 -2.11 -63.62 0.04
N LYS A 105 -1.81 -63.91 1.32
CA LYS A 105 -1.35 -62.89 2.28
C LYS A 105 -0.08 -62.19 1.81
N LYS A 106 0.86 -62.91 1.19
CA LYS A 106 2.07 -62.32 0.63
C LYS A 106 1.75 -61.32 -0.48
N ILE A 107 0.85 -61.69 -1.41
CA ILE A 107 0.39 -60.80 -2.48
C ILE A 107 -0.31 -59.57 -1.90
N ASP A 108 -1.22 -59.76 -0.95
CA ASP A 108 -1.92 -58.65 -0.28
C ASP A 108 -0.93 -57.69 0.40
N HIS A 109 0.08 -58.23 1.08
CA HIS A 109 1.09 -57.41 1.76
C HIS A 109 2.00 -56.67 0.78
N GLU A 110 2.35 -57.26 -0.36
CA GLU A 110 3.08 -56.59 -1.45
C GLU A 110 2.26 -55.44 -2.03
N GLN A 111 0.94 -55.61 -2.20
CA GLN A 111 0.02 -54.56 -2.65
C GLN A 111 -0.12 -53.45 -1.60
N GLU A 112 -0.25 -53.78 -0.32
CA GLU A 112 -0.27 -52.81 0.79
C GLU A 112 1.02 -51.98 0.84
N LEU A 113 2.18 -52.63 0.69
CA LEU A 113 3.48 -51.96 0.62
C LEU A 113 3.54 -50.96 -0.54
N GLU A 114 3.03 -51.32 -1.71
CA GLU A 114 3.01 -50.43 -2.86
C GLU A 114 2.06 -49.24 -2.62
N MET A 115 0.88 -49.47 -2.04
CA MET A 115 -0.02 -48.38 -1.65
C MET A 115 0.60 -47.45 -0.60
N ILE A 116 1.35 -47.99 0.36
CA ILE A 116 2.05 -47.18 1.38
C ILE A 116 3.11 -46.30 0.71
N LYS A 117 3.91 -46.85 -0.21
CA LYS A 117 4.91 -46.06 -0.96
C LYS A 117 4.27 -44.94 -1.77
N GLN A 118 3.15 -45.21 -2.43
CA GLN A 118 2.40 -44.18 -3.17
C GLN A 118 1.90 -43.08 -2.25
N ARG A 119 1.31 -43.43 -1.10
CA ARG A 119 0.87 -42.45 -0.09
C ARG A 119 2.02 -41.64 0.49
N GLN A 120 3.19 -42.26 0.71
CA GLN A 120 4.39 -41.54 1.15
C GLN A 120 4.81 -40.51 0.12
N LYS A 121 4.89 -40.90 -1.15
CA LYS A 121 5.22 -39.98 -2.25
C LYS A 121 4.22 -38.82 -2.35
N GLU A 122 2.92 -39.09 -2.28
CA GLU A 122 1.88 -38.05 -2.27
C GLU A 122 2.01 -37.11 -1.07
N THR A 123 2.41 -37.64 0.10
CA THR A 123 2.61 -36.84 1.31
C THR A 123 3.84 -35.94 1.20
N GLU A 124 4.94 -36.46 0.65
CA GLU A 124 6.16 -35.69 0.38
C GLU A 124 5.92 -34.59 -0.66
N GLU A 125 5.17 -34.88 -1.73
CA GLU A 125 4.76 -33.89 -2.73
C GLU A 125 3.89 -32.78 -2.10
N LYS A 126 2.90 -33.15 -1.27
CA LYS A 126 2.07 -32.17 -0.55
C LYS A 126 2.87 -31.34 0.46
N SER A 127 3.80 -31.96 1.17
CA SER A 127 4.69 -31.24 2.09
C SER A 127 5.53 -30.21 1.35
N SER A 128 6.09 -30.59 0.19
CA SER A 128 6.88 -29.69 -0.64
C SER A 128 6.06 -28.52 -1.18
N GLN A 129 4.80 -28.77 -1.58
CA GLN A 129 3.88 -27.70 -2.01
C GLN A 129 3.56 -26.73 -0.87
N LEU A 130 3.33 -27.24 0.34
CA LEU A 130 3.11 -26.39 1.51
C LEU A 130 4.33 -25.52 1.83
N ASP A 131 5.54 -26.07 1.74
CA ASP A 131 6.77 -25.31 1.93
C ASP A 131 6.92 -24.18 0.88
N GLU A 132 6.56 -24.44 -0.38
CA GLU A 132 6.56 -23.42 -1.45
C GLU A 132 5.51 -22.33 -1.19
N GLU A 133 4.31 -22.69 -0.77
CA GLU A 133 3.23 -21.76 -0.43
C GLU A 133 3.61 -20.89 0.79
N ASP A 134 4.21 -21.48 1.82
CA ASP A 134 4.70 -20.76 3.00
C ASP A 134 5.83 -19.79 2.63
N MET A 135 6.76 -20.18 1.76
CA MET A 135 7.79 -19.26 1.25
C MET A 135 7.17 -18.08 0.50
N LYS A 136 6.17 -18.34 -0.36
CA LYS A 136 5.47 -17.30 -1.11
C LYS A 136 4.71 -16.35 -0.19
N ALA A 137 3.96 -16.88 0.78
CA ALA A 137 3.24 -16.08 1.77
C ALA A 137 4.18 -15.20 2.59
N ASN A 138 5.34 -15.72 3.00
CA ASN A 138 6.36 -14.95 3.69
C ASN A 138 6.95 -13.83 2.84
N LEU A 139 7.16 -14.07 1.55
CA LEU A 139 7.62 -13.04 0.61
C LEU A 139 6.58 -11.93 0.46
N GLU A 140 5.31 -12.28 0.26
CA GLU A 140 4.19 -11.33 0.15
C GLU A 140 4.04 -10.51 1.43
N MET A 141 4.13 -11.15 2.60
CA MET A 141 4.07 -10.47 3.90
C MET A 141 5.22 -9.45 4.05
N LYS A 142 6.43 -9.80 3.59
CA LYS A 142 7.57 -8.88 3.61
C LYS A 142 7.34 -7.68 2.69
N VAL A 143 6.82 -7.88 1.48
CA VAL A 143 6.47 -6.80 0.56
C VAL A 143 5.44 -5.87 1.19
N HIS A 144 4.37 -6.41 1.79
CA HIS A 144 3.37 -5.61 2.48
C HIS A 144 3.91 -4.83 3.69
N LEU A 145 4.87 -5.39 4.43
CA LEU A 145 5.55 -4.67 5.51
C LEU A 145 6.38 -3.50 4.99
N ASP A 146 7.11 -3.70 3.89
CA ASP A 146 7.90 -2.65 3.25
C ASP A 146 7.00 -1.54 2.68
N GLU A 147 5.89 -1.90 2.01
CA GLU A 147 4.88 -0.96 1.52
C GLU A 147 4.23 -0.17 2.66
N LYS A 148 3.88 -0.84 3.77
CA LYS A 148 3.34 -0.18 4.96
C LYS A 148 4.33 0.81 5.56
N SER A 149 5.61 0.43 5.66
CA SER A 149 6.65 1.34 6.15
C SER A 149 6.83 2.55 5.23
N ARG A 150 6.78 2.34 3.92
CA ARG A 150 6.83 3.41 2.93
C ARG A 150 5.63 4.35 3.04
N GLY A 151 4.41 3.81 3.10
CA GLY A 151 3.19 4.61 3.27
C GLY A 151 3.20 5.41 4.56
N GLN A 152 3.74 4.85 5.65
CA GLN A 152 3.88 5.58 6.91
C GLN A 152 4.86 6.75 6.81
N LYS A 153 6.00 6.57 6.11
CA LYS A 153 6.94 7.68 5.83
C LYS A 153 6.29 8.77 4.97
N GLU A 154 5.53 8.40 3.94
CA GLU A 154 4.79 9.35 3.10
C GLU A 154 3.78 10.16 3.92
N ILE A 155 3.06 9.51 4.85
CA ILE A 155 2.13 10.19 5.78
C ILE A 155 2.88 11.17 6.69
N GLU A 156 3.99 10.76 7.31
CA GLU A 156 4.80 11.64 8.16
C GLU A 156 5.34 12.86 7.40
N GLU A 157 5.74 12.70 6.13
CA GLU A 157 6.17 13.81 5.27
C GLU A 157 5.02 14.76 4.94
N LEU A 158 3.83 14.23 4.65
CA LEU A 158 2.63 15.04 4.41
C LEU A 158 2.22 15.83 5.66
N GLU A 159 2.29 15.23 6.85
CA GLU A 159 2.02 15.92 8.11
C GLU A 159 2.99 17.07 8.37
N ARG A 160 4.30 16.86 8.10
CA ARG A 160 5.30 17.93 8.17
C ARG A 160 5.01 19.05 7.19
N ASN A 161 4.63 18.73 5.95
CA ASN A 161 4.27 19.72 4.93
C ASN A 161 3.02 20.52 5.34
N ILE A 162 2.00 19.86 5.89
CA ILE A 162 0.80 20.53 6.43
C ILE A 162 1.20 21.50 7.56
N ALA A 163 2.08 21.09 8.47
CA ALA A 163 2.57 21.97 9.53
C ALA A 163 3.31 23.21 8.98
N ILE A 164 4.17 23.04 7.97
CA ILE A 164 4.87 24.15 7.29
C ILE A 164 3.88 25.10 6.64
N ILE A 165 2.88 24.59 5.92
CA ILE A 165 1.86 25.42 5.24
C ILE A 165 1.01 26.17 6.28
N ASN A 166 0.62 25.52 7.38
CA ASN A 166 -0.12 26.17 8.46
C ASN A 166 0.67 27.30 9.10
N ASN A 167 1.97 27.10 9.36
CA ASN A 167 2.85 28.16 9.87
C ASN A 167 2.94 29.32 8.87
N ARG A 168 3.17 29.05 7.58
CA ARG A 168 3.18 30.09 6.53
C ARG A 168 1.87 30.87 6.46
N LYS A 169 0.73 30.19 6.61
CA LYS A 169 -0.59 30.82 6.64
C LYS A 169 -0.76 31.74 7.86
N LEU A 170 -0.26 31.33 9.03
CA LEU A 170 -0.28 32.15 10.25
C LEU A 170 0.58 33.40 10.08
N PHE A 171 1.84 33.24 9.65
CA PHE A 171 2.73 34.38 9.39
C PHE A 171 2.15 35.33 8.33
N GLY A 172 1.63 34.80 7.22
CA GLY A 172 1.00 35.63 6.19
C GLY A 172 -0.24 36.39 6.70
N LYS A 173 -0.99 35.84 7.66
CA LYS A 173 -2.10 36.55 8.31
C LYS A 173 -1.60 37.67 9.21
N GLU A 174 -0.52 37.45 9.95
CA GLU A 174 0.11 38.48 10.79
C GLU A 174 0.70 39.62 9.94
N GLU A 175 1.41 39.30 8.86
CA GLU A 175 1.94 40.30 7.91
C GLU A 175 0.80 41.12 7.28
N ALA A 176 -0.27 40.47 6.83
CA ALA A 176 -1.43 41.17 6.28
C ALA A 176 -2.09 42.09 7.32
N GLN A 177 -2.17 41.67 8.58
CA GLN A 177 -2.69 42.49 9.66
C GLN A 177 -1.81 43.71 9.95
N GLN A 178 -0.48 43.53 9.98
CA GLN A 178 0.46 44.64 10.14
C GLN A 178 0.37 45.65 8.99
N VAL A 179 0.27 45.18 7.75
CA VAL A 179 0.10 46.05 6.57
C VAL A 179 -1.21 46.82 6.65
N LEU A 180 -2.30 46.17 7.04
CA LEU A 180 -3.60 46.84 7.24
C LEU A 180 -3.52 47.92 8.32
N GLU A 181 -2.85 47.65 9.44
CA GLU A 181 -2.66 48.63 10.51
C GLU A 181 -1.83 49.84 10.04
N VAL A 182 -0.76 49.61 9.29
CA VAL A 182 0.04 50.70 8.69
C VAL A 182 -0.79 51.53 7.72
N LEU A 183 -1.57 50.89 6.85
CA LEU A 183 -2.43 51.59 5.88
C LEU A 183 -3.55 52.36 6.58
N GLN A 184 -4.16 51.82 7.63
CA GLN A 184 -5.15 52.51 8.44
C GLN A 184 -4.56 53.75 9.11
N ASN A 185 -3.40 53.62 9.75
CA ASN A 185 -2.68 54.75 10.34
C ASN A 185 -2.33 55.82 9.30
N GLN A 186 -1.92 55.43 8.09
CA GLN A 186 -1.64 56.38 7.01
C GLN A 186 -2.90 57.09 6.51
N LEU A 187 -4.03 56.39 6.40
CA LEU A 187 -5.31 56.97 6.02
C LEU A 187 -5.80 57.96 7.08
N GLU A 188 -5.77 57.59 8.37
CA GLU A 188 -6.15 58.49 9.47
C GLU A 188 -5.29 59.76 9.51
N ASN A 189 -3.97 59.62 9.36
CA ASN A 189 -3.06 60.77 9.28
C ASN A 189 -3.34 61.66 8.07
N ARG A 190 -3.66 61.07 6.92
CA ARG A 190 -4.02 61.82 5.71
C ARG A 190 -5.34 62.57 5.90
N ASP A 191 -6.34 61.92 6.46
CA ASP A 191 -7.66 62.53 6.70
C ASP A 191 -7.55 63.68 7.70
N GLN A 192 -6.77 63.52 8.79
CA GLN A 192 -6.46 64.61 9.72
C GLN A 192 -5.74 65.78 9.04
N ALA A 193 -4.78 65.51 8.14
CA ALA A 193 -4.09 66.57 7.40
C ALA A 193 -5.03 67.31 6.45
N VAL A 194 -5.94 66.60 5.77
CA VAL A 194 -6.97 67.20 4.93
C VAL A 194 -7.91 68.09 5.75
N ASP A 195 -8.38 67.62 6.91
CA ASP A 195 -9.24 68.39 7.80
C ASP A 195 -8.55 69.68 8.29
N GLN A 196 -7.26 69.60 8.63
CA GLN A 196 -6.46 70.77 9.02
C GLN A 196 -6.33 71.79 7.88
N GLU A 197 -6.06 71.35 6.66
CA GLU A 197 -5.94 72.24 5.50
C GLU A 197 -7.30 72.85 5.11
N GLN A 198 -8.39 72.09 5.17
CA GLN A 198 -9.74 72.62 4.97
C GLN A 198 -10.10 73.68 6.02
N ALA A 199 -9.72 73.47 7.28
CA ALA A 199 -9.91 74.45 8.34
C ALA A 199 -9.13 75.75 8.06
N LYS A 200 -7.87 75.67 7.62
CA LYS A 200 -7.05 76.83 7.23
C LYS A 200 -7.68 77.59 6.06
N LEU A 201 -8.14 76.89 5.02
CA LEU A 201 -8.83 77.52 3.88
C LEU A 201 -10.10 78.26 4.30
N LYS A 202 -10.90 77.65 5.18
CA LYS A 202 -12.11 78.27 5.72
C LYS A 202 -11.80 79.55 6.49
N GLN A 203 -10.73 79.54 7.30
CA GLN A 203 -10.26 80.74 8.01
C GLN A 203 -9.76 81.83 7.05
N ALA A 204 -8.91 81.48 6.08
CA ALA A 204 -8.41 82.43 5.09
C ALA A 204 -9.54 83.08 4.27
N LYS A 205 -10.52 82.28 3.84
CA LYS A 205 -11.73 82.78 3.15
C LYS A 205 -12.53 83.76 4.02
N LYS A 206 -12.64 83.49 5.33
CA LYS A 206 -13.30 84.39 6.27
C LYS A 206 -12.56 85.72 6.36
N ILE A 207 -11.23 85.70 6.53
CA ILE A 207 -10.39 86.90 6.59
C ILE A 207 -10.55 87.76 5.33
N ILE A 208 -10.52 87.15 4.14
CA ILE A 208 -10.77 87.86 2.87
C ILE A 208 -12.14 88.52 2.86
N THR A 209 -13.17 87.79 3.31
CA THR A 209 -14.55 88.31 3.35
C THR A 209 -14.65 89.52 4.28
N ASP A 210 -14.03 89.44 5.45
CA ASP A 210 -14.03 90.53 6.44
C ASP A 210 -13.25 91.75 5.91
N LYS A 211 -12.13 91.54 5.22
CA LYS A 211 -11.36 92.62 4.57
C LYS A 211 -12.11 93.31 3.43
N ILE A 212 -12.88 92.55 2.64
CA ILE A 212 -13.75 93.14 1.62
C ILE A 212 -14.77 94.09 2.27
N LYS A 213 -15.42 93.65 3.36
CA LYS A 213 -16.36 94.51 4.11
C LYS A 213 -15.68 95.77 4.68
N GLU A 214 -14.47 95.65 5.23
CA GLU A 214 -13.69 96.82 5.68
C GLU A 214 -13.46 97.83 4.55
N ILE A 215 -13.06 97.35 3.36
CA ILE A 215 -12.84 98.19 2.19
C ILE A 215 -14.14 98.84 1.73
N ASP A 216 -15.24 98.10 1.67
CA ASP A 216 -16.55 98.63 1.27
C ASP A 216 -16.98 99.78 2.19
N ILE A 217 -16.78 99.64 3.51
CA ILE A 217 -17.07 100.70 4.49
C ILE A 217 -16.19 101.93 4.25
N ILE A 218 -14.87 101.75 4.07
CA ILE A 218 -13.95 102.88 3.83
C ILE A 218 -14.28 103.57 2.50
N GLN A 219 -14.65 102.82 1.46
CA GLN A 219 -15.08 103.37 0.17
C GLN A 219 -16.37 104.18 0.29
N SER A 220 -17.36 103.70 1.05
CA SER A 220 -18.57 104.47 1.33
C SER A 220 -18.24 105.78 2.05
N ASN A 221 -17.37 105.73 3.05
CA ASN A 221 -16.93 106.94 3.77
C ASN A 221 -16.16 107.90 2.83
N GLU A 222 -15.24 107.41 2.00
CA GLU A 222 -14.52 108.22 1.01
C GLU A 222 -15.49 108.96 0.08
N TYR A 223 -16.50 108.25 -0.43
CA TYR A 223 -17.54 108.82 -1.28
C TYR A 223 -18.35 109.91 -0.56
N GLU A 224 -18.77 109.68 0.69
CA GLU A 224 -19.46 110.70 1.50
C GLU A 224 -18.60 111.95 1.73
N HIS A 225 -17.30 111.76 2.03
CA HIS A 225 -16.34 112.85 2.18
C HIS A 225 -16.14 113.64 0.90
N GLU A 226 -16.06 112.97 -0.25
CA GLU A 226 -15.93 113.60 -1.56
C GLU A 226 -17.19 114.42 -1.91
N GLN A 227 -18.39 113.86 -1.69
CA GLN A 227 -19.65 114.58 -1.87
C GLN A 227 -19.72 115.83 -0.98
N ARG A 228 -19.32 115.72 0.31
CA ARG A 228 -19.29 116.86 1.23
C ARG A 228 -18.28 117.91 0.80
N LYS A 229 -17.11 117.50 0.30
CA LYS A 229 -16.10 118.41 -0.25
C LYS A 229 -16.63 119.18 -1.46
N VAL A 230 -17.30 118.51 -2.40
CA VAL A 230 -17.94 119.16 -3.56
C VAL A 230 -19.01 120.17 -3.13
N GLN A 231 -19.83 119.82 -2.13
CA GLN A 231 -20.83 120.75 -1.57
C GLN A 231 -20.19 121.98 -0.92
N LEU A 232 -19.12 121.78 -0.14
CA LEU A 232 -18.36 122.88 0.45
C LEU A 232 -17.68 123.74 -0.62
N ASP A 233 -17.11 123.15 -1.67
CA ASP A 233 -16.51 123.87 -2.80
C ASP A 233 -17.55 124.75 -3.52
N SER A 234 -18.75 124.21 -3.76
CA SER A 234 -19.86 124.99 -4.32
C SER A 234 -20.28 126.14 -3.40
N THR A 235 -20.36 125.89 -2.09
CA THR A 235 -20.72 126.89 -1.08
C THR A 235 -19.67 127.99 -0.97
N ILE A 236 -18.38 127.64 -0.91
CA ILE A 236 -17.26 128.58 -0.91
C ILE A 236 -17.28 129.43 -2.19
N LEU A 237 -17.52 128.82 -3.35
CA LEU A 237 -17.62 129.56 -4.62
C LEU A 237 -18.77 130.59 -4.60
N GLN A 238 -19.95 130.20 -4.12
CA GLN A 238 -21.10 131.09 -3.97
C GLN A 238 -20.84 132.22 -2.96
N LEU A 239 -20.26 131.90 -1.80
CA LEU A 239 -19.90 132.88 -0.77
C LEU A 239 -18.81 133.84 -1.28
N SER A 240 -17.82 133.34 -2.01
CA SER A 240 -16.75 134.17 -2.63
C SER A 240 -17.33 135.14 -3.66
N ALA A 241 -18.25 134.67 -4.52
CA ALA A 241 -18.92 135.53 -5.49
C ALA A 241 -19.80 136.59 -4.81
N LYS A 242 -20.52 136.22 -3.75
CA LYS A 242 -21.34 137.14 -2.94
C LYS A 242 -20.46 138.17 -2.23
N TRP A 243 -19.36 137.75 -1.61
CA TRP A 243 -18.38 138.62 -0.96
C TRP A 243 -17.82 139.64 -1.95
N LYS A 244 -17.39 139.19 -3.14
CA LYS A 244 -16.90 140.09 -4.19
C LYS A 244 -17.94 141.12 -4.61
N ASN A 245 -19.18 140.69 -4.87
CA ASN A 245 -20.27 141.59 -5.23
C ASN A 245 -20.57 142.62 -4.12
N LEU A 246 -20.64 142.17 -2.85
CA LEU A 246 -20.82 143.08 -1.72
C LEU A 246 -19.65 144.07 -1.59
N ASN A 247 -18.43 143.64 -1.85
CA ASN A 247 -17.25 144.49 -1.85
C ASN A 247 -17.28 145.53 -2.98
N ASP A 248 -17.65 145.13 -4.20
CA ASP A 248 -17.83 146.03 -5.35
C ASP A 248 -18.95 147.06 -5.06
N GLN A 249 -20.07 146.63 -4.48
CA GLN A 249 -21.16 147.53 -4.06
C GLN A 249 -20.75 148.48 -2.94
N LYS A 250 -19.91 148.04 -2.00
CA LYS A 250 -19.38 148.88 -0.94
C LYS A 250 -18.45 149.96 -1.51
N GLN A 251 -17.56 149.60 -2.44
CA GLN A 251 -16.70 150.56 -3.13
C GLN A 251 -17.53 151.61 -3.87
N LEU A 252 -18.53 151.18 -4.63
CA LEU A 252 -19.44 152.08 -5.33
C LEU A 252 -20.23 152.99 -4.38
N ALA A 253 -20.67 152.48 -3.22
CA ALA A 253 -21.34 153.27 -2.19
C ALA A 253 -20.42 154.32 -1.54
N ILE A 254 -19.13 154.01 -1.37
CA ILE A 254 -18.11 154.96 -0.88
C ILE A 254 -17.85 156.04 -1.94
N GLU A 255 -17.71 155.65 -3.21
CA GLU A 255 -17.49 156.57 -4.34
C GLU A 255 -18.66 157.52 -4.59
N THR A 256 -19.87 157.17 -4.12
CA THR A 256 -21.11 157.95 -4.26
C THR A 256 -21.56 158.64 -2.96
N ASP A 257 -20.68 158.73 -1.95
CA ASP A 257 -20.90 159.36 -0.64
C ASP A 257 -22.08 158.77 0.19
N GLN A 258 -22.47 157.52 -0.08
CA GLN A 258 -23.54 156.81 0.66
C GLN A 258 -22.98 156.02 1.85
N PHE A 259 -22.45 156.73 2.86
CA PHE A 259 -21.72 156.12 3.98
C PHE A 259 -22.56 155.17 4.87
N GLU A 260 -23.85 155.45 5.09
CA GLU A 260 -24.73 154.54 5.85
C GLU A 260 -24.90 153.18 5.14
N LYS A 261 -25.06 153.20 3.82
CA LYS A 261 -25.16 152.00 2.99
C LYS A 261 -23.82 151.25 2.96
N ALA A 262 -22.70 151.96 2.90
CA ALA A 262 -21.37 151.36 3.00
C ALA A 262 -21.11 150.69 4.36
N ALA A 263 -21.64 151.24 5.46
CA ALA A 263 -21.54 150.63 6.79
C ALA A 263 -22.34 149.30 6.87
N ILE A 264 -23.60 149.29 6.40
CA ILE A 264 -24.42 148.08 6.35
C ILE A 264 -23.78 147.01 5.45
N LEU A 265 -23.26 147.39 4.28
CA LEU A 265 -22.53 146.49 3.39
C LEU A 265 -21.26 145.96 4.07
N SER A 266 -20.58 146.77 4.89
CA SER A 266 -19.39 146.31 5.64
C SER A 266 -19.71 145.26 6.69
N ASP A 267 -20.85 145.34 7.37
CA ASP A 267 -21.29 144.31 8.32
C ASP A 267 -21.69 143.02 7.61
N GLN A 268 -22.34 143.13 6.44
CA GLN A 268 -22.64 141.98 5.58
C GLN A 268 -21.38 141.31 5.05
N ILE A 269 -20.36 142.09 4.63
CA ILE A 269 -19.05 141.58 4.22
C ILE A 269 -18.41 140.77 5.35
N LYS A 270 -18.32 141.32 6.57
CA LYS A 270 -17.77 140.60 7.73
C LYS A 270 -18.51 139.30 8.02
N LEU A 271 -19.84 139.29 7.93
CA LEU A 271 -20.63 138.08 8.13
C LEU A 271 -20.33 137.03 7.04
N THR A 272 -20.22 137.45 5.78
CA THR A 272 -19.85 136.55 4.68
C THR A 272 -18.42 136.02 4.79
N GLU A 273 -17.46 136.82 5.25
CA GLU A 273 -16.08 136.39 5.55
C GLU A 273 -16.07 135.34 6.66
N GLN A 274 -16.81 135.53 7.75
CA GLN A 274 -16.92 134.53 8.81
C GLN A 274 -17.54 133.21 8.34
N GLN A 275 -18.50 133.27 7.41
CA GLN A 275 -19.10 132.06 6.82
C GLN A 275 -18.13 131.36 5.87
N LEU A 276 -17.34 132.12 5.12
CA LEU A 276 -16.32 131.62 4.21
C LEU A 276 -15.19 130.94 5.00
N ASP A 277 -14.66 131.60 6.03
CA ASP A 277 -13.68 131.04 6.97
C ASP A 277 -14.16 129.73 7.61
N LYS A 278 -15.45 129.65 7.98
CA LYS A 278 -16.03 128.42 8.54
C LYS A 278 -16.08 127.30 7.52
N ALA A 279 -16.53 127.58 6.29
CA ALA A 279 -16.60 126.59 5.23
C ALA A 279 -15.20 126.11 4.78
N GLU A 280 -14.21 127.00 4.75
CA GLU A 280 -12.81 126.66 4.47
C GLU A 280 -12.20 125.80 5.58
N LYS A 281 -12.41 126.15 6.86
CA LYS A 281 -11.97 125.31 7.99
C LYS A 281 -12.64 123.94 8.01
N GLU A 282 -13.93 123.88 7.69
CA GLU A 282 -14.64 122.61 7.58
C GLU A 282 -14.08 121.76 6.45
N LYS A 283 -13.77 122.36 5.29
CA LYS A 283 -13.13 121.68 4.16
C LYS A 283 -11.73 121.17 4.49
N GLU A 284 -10.89 121.96 5.16
CA GLU A 284 -9.56 121.55 5.61
C GLU A 284 -9.60 120.43 6.65
N SER A 285 -10.66 120.40 7.48
CA SER A 285 -10.86 119.33 8.47
C SER A 285 -11.26 117.98 7.85
N LEU A 286 -11.67 117.95 6.58
CA LEU A 286 -11.97 116.71 5.88
C LEU A 286 -10.66 115.98 5.55
N GLN A 287 -10.40 114.88 6.26
CA GLN A 287 -9.22 114.03 6.09
C GLN A 287 -9.33 113.10 4.87
N HIS A 288 -9.64 113.64 3.69
CA HIS A 288 -9.81 112.84 2.48
C HIS A 288 -8.54 112.05 2.10
N ASP A 289 -7.37 112.69 2.17
CA ASP A 289 -6.09 112.06 1.80
C ASP A 289 -5.73 110.89 2.74
N ALA A 290 -6.09 111.00 4.03
CA ALA A 290 -5.87 109.93 5.00
C ALA A 290 -6.75 108.71 4.74
N LEU A 291 -8.01 108.92 4.34
CA LEU A 291 -8.92 107.84 3.93
C LEU A 291 -8.44 107.17 2.64
N GLN A 292 -7.99 107.95 1.66
CA GLN A 292 -7.48 107.43 0.39
C GLN A 292 -6.21 106.59 0.60
N LEU A 293 -5.30 107.05 1.48
CA LEU A 293 -4.11 106.27 1.87
C LEU A 293 -4.50 104.96 2.55
N SER A 294 -5.37 105.01 3.57
CA SER A 294 -5.88 103.83 4.29
C SER A 294 -6.54 102.81 3.35
N LEU A 295 -7.33 103.31 2.39
CA LEU A 295 -8.00 102.49 1.39
C LEU A 295 -6.99 101.82 0.43
N SER A 296 -5.95 102.53 0.02
CA SER A 296 -4.87 101.96 -0.81
C SER A 296 -4.11 100.85 -0.07
N GLU A 297 -3.83 101.04 1.22
CA GLU A 297 -3.18 100.04 2.08
C GLU A 297 -4.06 98.80 2.27
N LYS A 298 -5.35 98.99 2.57
CA LYS A 298 -6.30 97.86 2.74
C LYS A 298 -6.52 97.10 1.44
N ARG A 299 -6.57 97.77 0.28
CA ARG A 299 -6.62 97.10 -1.03
C ARG A 299 -5.38 96.26 -1.30
N LYS A 300 -4.19 96.76 -0.91
CA LYS A 300 -2.94 96.00 -1.02
C LYS A 300 -2.95 94.78 -0.10
N GLU A 301 -3.31 94.95 1.18
CA GLU A 301 -3.49 93.84 2.14
C GLU A 301 -4.46 92.77 1.59
N LEU A 302 -5.60 93.19 1.02
CA LEU A 302 -6.57 92.27 0.43
C LEU A 302 -5.98 91.50 -0.75
N LYS A 303 -5.19 92.16 -1.60
CA LYS A 303 -4.54 91.51 -2.75
C LYS A 303 -3.55 90.44 -2.28
N ASP A 304 -2.71 90.78 -1.30
CA ASP A 304 -1.73 89.85 -0.74
C ASP A 304 -2.44 88.64 -0.10
N LYS A 305 -3.52 88.87 0.66
CA LYS A 305 -4.32 87.79 1.26
C LYS A 305 -5.06 86.92 0.24
N LYS A 306 -5.53 87.49 -0.88
CA LYS A 306 -6.13 86.71 -1.98
C LYS A 306 -5.10 85.83 -2.67
N GLU A 307 -3.87 86.30 -2.84
CA GLU A 307 -2.79 85.49 -3.41
C GLU A 307 -2.39 84.35 -2.46
N GLU A 308 -2.26 84.63 -1.15
CA GLU A 308 -2.06 83.59 -0.13
C GLU A 308 -3.16 82.53 -0.15
N TYR A 309 -4.44 82.94 -0.24
CA TYR A 309 -5.56 82.00 -0.34
C TYR A 309 -5.49 81.14 -1.60
N LYS A 310 -5.11 81.73 -2.74
CA LYS A 310 -4.98 81.01 -4.01
C LYS A 310 -3.84 79.98 -3.96
N VAL A 311 -2.73 80.31 -3.32
CA VAL A 311 -1.63 79.36 -3.08
C VAL A 311 -2.12 78.21 -2.21
N LEU A 312 -2.80 78.49 -1.10
CA LEU A 312 -3.38 77.46 -0.23
C LEU A 312 -4.40 76.58 -0.96
N GLU A 313 -5.22 77.15 -1.83
CA GLU A 313 -6.22 76.43 -2.62
C GLU A 313 -5.57 75.49 -3.65
N LEU A 314 -4.51 75.95 -4.31
CA LEU A 314 -3.71 75.13 -5.23
C LEU A 314 -2.96 74.00 -4.52
N GLU A 315 -2.41 74.27 -3.34
CA GLU A 315 -1.74 73.26 -2.51
C GLU A 315 -2.71 72.19 -2.04
N ASN A 316 -3.92 72.57 -1.62
CA ASN A 316 -4.95 71.64 -1.22
C ASN A 316 -5.48 70.81 -2.42
N GLY A 317 -5.65 71.45 -3.58
CA GLY A 317 -6.00 70.77 -4.83
C GLY A 317 -4.95 69.73 -5.24
N LYS A 318 -3.66 70.06 -5.22
CA LYS A 318 -2.58 69.11 -5.55
C LYS A 318 -2.50 67.94 -4.58
N LYS A 319 -2.74 68.17 -3.29
CA LYS A 319 -2.75 67.11 -2.27
C LYS A 319 -4.00 66.21 -2.35
N GLY A 320 -5.13 66.74 -2.80
CA GLY A 320 -6.35 65.97 -3.06
C GLY A 320 -6.32 65.09 -4.33
N TYR A 321 -5.37 65.32 -5.24
CA TYR A 321 -5.19 64.55 -6.49
C TYR A 321 -3.94 63.65 -6.51
N SER A 322 -3.16 63.61 -5.43
CA SER A 322 -2.10 62.61 -5.27
C SER A 322 -2.74 61.27 -4.85
N TYR A 323 -3.41 60.63 -5.80
CA TYR A 323 -3.93 59.27 -5.69
C TYR A 323 -2.81 58.24 -5.70
#